data_AF-A0A1M6HEZ0-F1
#
_entry.id   AF-A0A1M6HEZ0-F1
#
_cell.length_a   1.000
_cell.length_b   1.000
_cell.length_c   1.000
_cell.angle_alpha   90.00
_cell.angle_beta   90.00
_cell.angle_gamma   90.00
#
_symmetry.space_group_name_H-M   'P 1'
#
loop_
_entity.id
_entity.type
_entity.pdbx_description
1 polymer ?
#
loop_
_entity_poly.entity_id
_entity_poly.type
_entity_poly.pdbx_seq_one_letter_code
_entity_poly.pdbx_strand_id
1 'polypeptide(L)'
;MKTKLIILMLLFSNIALLNAQTLGEFKPGKSGPKTLESRKFDSKEVFIADFAVHFQVYAEESTTNKGGTSFVKGIMGKAKASLAVGLDIPTATIEKITNDSYANFVADLKAQGFNILNPEVAKNTNYYKDYKYSTYLAMIPSPTKEGAVLVHPQNTGFYYKEKGSYAPYTKLSTELNDAAVIRVDVYIDFVKMGDFNKGFGASVNAKTNLVMSEQNTIIHFVIGRNKIGGSPLAEYQGIIKKDLEIDGVIKEEKITSYAQSDYDNKGVETAFGTLYTAKNTTSSKVVLVPADANKYEAGVTEALDVFLEHHIKEFYSKFYKK
;
A
#
# COMPACT_ATOMS: atom_id res chain seq x y z
N MET A 1 -42.66 1.79 61.66
CA MET A 1 -42.65 0.34 61.34
C MET A 1 -42.36 0.24 59.85
N LYS A 2 -41.20 -0.31 59.41
CA LYS A 2 -41.02 -1.76 59.17
C LYS A 2 -42.09 -2.23 58.16
N THR A 3 -41.87 -2.66 56.92
CA THR A 3 -40.75 -3.40 56.30
C THR A 3 -40.99 -3.53 54.78
N LYS A 4 -39.90 -3.48 54.00
CA LYS A 4 -39.55 -4.09 52.68
C LYS A 4 -40.58 -4.94 51.90
N LEU A 5 -40.60 -4.79 50.56
CA LEU A 5 -40.24 -5.82 49.54
C LEU A 5 -40.26 -5.19 48.11
N ILE A 6 -39.14 -5.03 47.38
CA ILE A 6 -38.42 -5.93 46.43
C ILE A 6 -38.86 -5.76 44.95
N ILE A 7 -38.06 -5.07 44.10
CA ILE A 7 -37.09 -5.54 43.06
C ILE A 7 -37.72 -5.68 41.65
N LEU A 8 -36.87 -5.39 40.64
CA LEU A 8 -36.93 -5.68 39.20
C LEU A 8 -37.39 -4.45 38.39
N MET A 9 -36.55 -3.77 37.59
CA MET A 9 -35.74 -4.32 36.50
C MET A 9 -34.69 -3.26 36.10
N LEU A 10 -33.42 -3.49 36.43
CA LEU A 10 -32.29 -2.61 36.06
C LEU A 10 -31.13 -3.50 35.65
N LEU A 11 -31.26 -4.12 34.49
CA LEU A 11 -30.21 -4.90 33.83
C LEU A 11 -30.65 -5.10 32.38
N PHE A 12 -30.12 -4.27 31.47
CA PHE A 12 -29.82 -4.57 30.05
C PHE A 12 -29.43 -3.28 29.29
N SER A 13 -28.44 -2.56 29.80
CA SER A 13 -27.70 -1.56 29.01
C SER A 13 -26.19 -1.79 29.18
N ASN A 14 -25.78 -3.02 28.88
CA ASN A 14 -24.41 -3.40 28.57
C ASN A 14 -24.40 -4.02 27.17
N ILE A 15 -24.84 -3.26 26.16
CA ILE A 15 -24.30 -3.46 24.82
C ILE A 15 -23.06 -2.58 24.78
N ALA A 16 -21.98 -3.07 25.39
CA ALA A 16 -20.67 -2.65 24.97
C ALA A 16 -20.57 -3.08 23.51
N LEU A 17 -20.73 -2.13 22.59
CA LEU A 17 -20.15 -2.23 21.27
C LEU A 17 -18.64 -2.34 21.50
N LEU A 18 -18.17 -3.58 21.69
CA LEU A 18 -16.82 -3.98 21.40
C LEU A 18 -16.64 -3.73 19.90
N ASN A 19 -16.37 -2.49 19.51
CA ASN A 19 -15.57 -2.27 18.32
C ASN A 19 -14.21 -2.86 18.68
N ALA A 20 -14.03 -4.13 18.31
CA ALA A 20 -12.72 -4.71 18.23
C ALA A 20 -11.86 -3.74 17.43
N GLN A 21 -10.72 -3.35 17.99
CA GLN A 21 -9.72 -2.58 17.28
C GLN A 21 -9.47 -3.24 15.92
N THR A 22 -9.86 -2.56 14.85
CA THR A 22 -9.80 -2.99 13.44
C THR A 22 -8.43 -2.74 12.83
N LEU A 23 -7.60 -1.92 13.49
CA LEU A 23 -6.27 -1.57 13.05
C LEU A 23 -5.21 -1.96 14.07
N GLY A 24 -4.09 -2.50 13.60
CA GLY A 24 -2.90 -2.71 14.41
C GLY A 24 -2.29 -1.42 14.94
N GLU A 25 -1.13 -1.53 15.58
CA GLU A 25 -0.41 -0.37 16.12
C GLU A 25 0.09 0.56 14.99
N PHE A 26 -0.50 1.75 14.87
CA PHE A 26 -0.03 2.78 13.94
C PHE A 26 1.32 3.37 14.37
N LYS A 27 2.35 3.19 13.54
CA LYS A 27 3.72 3.68 13.77
C LYS A 27 4.10 4.77 12.77
N PRO A 28 3.67 6.02 12.99
CA PRO A 28 4.02 7.11 12.08
C PRO A 28 5.52 7.43 12.15
N GLY A 29 6.02 7.93 11.04
CA GLY A 29 7.38 8.37 10.87
C GLY A 29 7.51 9.53 9.92
N LYS A 30 8.76 9.93 9.74
CA LYS A 30 9.15 10.96 8.79
C LYS A 30 10.33 10.49 7.96
N SER A 31 10.35 10.95 6.73
CA SER A 31 11.49 10.86 5.83
C SER A 31 11.94 12.27 5.40
N GLY A 32 13.04 12.34 4.68
CA GLY A 32 13.55 13.58 4.08
C GLY A 32 14.57 14.34 4.91
N PRO A 33 15.06 15.49 4.39
CA PRO A 33 16.15 16.24 4.98
C PRO A 33 15.73 17.03 6.24
N LYS A 34 16.26 16.64 7.40
CA LYS A 34 16.02 17.28 8.71
C LYS A 34 16.19 18.81 8.71
N THR A 35 17.06 19.35 7.86
CA THR A 35 17.32 20.79 7.76
C THR A 35 16.11 21.58 7.26
N LEU A 36 15.25 20.95 6.45
CA LEU A 36 14.04 21.55 5.90
C LEU A 36 12.82 21.38 6.82
N GLU A 37 12.96 20.64 7.93
CA GLU A 37 11.92 20.48 8.96
C GLU A 37 11.77 21.68 9.90
N SER A 38 12.72 22.61 9.90
CA SER A 38 12.81 23.69 10.89
C SER A 38 12.19 25.02 10.44
N ARG A 39 11.90 25.16 9.14
CA ARG A 39 11.47 26.43 8.54
C ARG A 39 9.96 26.49 8.50
N LYS A 40 9.42 27.59 9.02
CA LYS A 40 7.98 27.85 9.04
C LYS A 40 7.53 28.68 7.84
N PHE A 41 6.32 28.42 7.37
CA PHE A 41 5.65 29.16 6.30
C PHE A 41 4.31 29.74 6.79
N ASP A 42 3.80 30.73 6.09
CA ASP A 42 2.59 31.49 6.43
C ASP A 42 1.45 31.31 5.42
N SER A 43 1.77 30.88 4.19
CA SER A 43 0.76 30.58 3.16
C SER A 43 -0.25 29.53 3.63
N LYS A 44 -1.54 29.84 3.53
CA LYS A 44 -2.63 28.88 3.76
C LYS A 44 -3.02 28.12 2.51
N GLU A 45 -2.47 28.51 1.36
CA GLU A 45 -2.81 27.91 0.08
C GLU A 45 -2.14 26.54 -0.05
N VAL A 46 -2.94 25.56 -0.43
CA VAL A 46 -2.55 24.16 -0.64
C VAL A 46 -2.96 23.74 -2.04
N PHE A 47 -2.05 23.13 -2.77
CA PHE A 47 -2.31 22.51 -4.07
C PHE A 47 -2.08 21.00 -3.97
N ILE A 48 -3.12 20.20 -4.20
CA ILE A 48 -2.98 18.74 -4.22
C ILE A 48 -2.56 18.35 -5.64
N ALA A 49 -1.28 18.06 -5.82
CA ALA A 49 -0.71 17.71 -7.12
C ALA A 49 -1.05 16.27 -7.54
N ASP A 50 -1.15 15.36 -6.57
CA ASP A 50 -1.53 13.98 -6.82
C ASP A 50 -2.10 13.31 -5.56
N PHE A 51 -3.03 12.39 -5.76
CA PHE A 51 -3.58 11.50 -4.74
C PHE A 51 -3.80 10.13 -5.35
N ALA A 52 -3.03 9.15 -4.89
CA ALA A 52 -2.92 7.83 -5.47
C ALA A 52 -3.00 6.75 -4.39
N VAL A 53 -3.84 5.74 -4.60
CA VAL A 53 -3.87 4.54 -3.77
C VAL A 53 -3.59 3.33 -4.65
N HIS A 54 -2.63 2.53 -4.21
CA HIS A 54 -2.17 1.30 -4.86
C HIS A 54 -2.75 0.11 -4.12
N PHE A 55 -3.68 -0.62 -4.74
CA PHE A 55 -4.29 -1.81 -4.15
C PHE A 55 -3.70 -3.07 -4.77
N GLN A 56 -3.01 -3.87 -3.97
CA GLN A 56 -2.59 -5.21 -4.40
C GLN A 56 -3.84 -6.08 -4.61
N VAL A 57 -4.01 -6.61 -5.82
CA VAL A 57 -5.15 -7.45 -6.22
C VAL A 57 -4.73 -8.86 -6.64
N TYR A 58 -3.45 -9.07 -6.94
CA TYR A 58 -2.86 -10.40 -7.06
C TYR A 58 -1.38 -10.42 -6.70
N ALA A 59 -0.83 -11.61 -6.52
CA ALA A 59 0.61 -11.86 -6.46
C ALA A 59 0.91 -13.24 -7.05
N GLU A 60 1.99 -13.35 -7.82
CA GLU A 60 2.43 -14.61 -8.41
C GLU A 60 3.93 -14.81 -8.17
N GLU A 61 4.32 -16.02 -7.80
CA GLU A 61 5.73 -16.36 -7.65
C GLU A 61 5.97 -17.81 -8.05
N SER A 62 7.18 -18.08 -8.53
CA SER A 62 7.62 -19.45 -8.82
C SER A 62 9.08 -19.66 -8.42
N THR A 63 9.34 -20.83 -7.86
CA THR A 63 10.70 -21.25 -7.51
C THR A 63 11.02 -22.60 -8.16
N THR A 64 12.31 -22.85 -8.33
CA THR A 64 12.81 -24.06 -9.01
C THR A 64 14.01 -24.61 -8.25
N ASN A 65 13.96 -25.90 -7.94
CA ASN A 65 15.12 -26.66 -7.50
C ASN A 65 15.79 -27.33 -8.71
N LYS A 66 17.10 -27.13 -8.85
CA LYS A 66 17.86 -27.67 -9.98
C LYS A 66 18.07 -29.17 -9.77
N GLY A 67 17.68 -29.97 -10.76
CA GLY A 67 18.07 -31.37 -10.84
C GLY A 67 19.55 -31.52 -11.22
N GLY A 68 20.04 -32.76 -11.23
CA GLY A 68 21.40 -33.11 -11.61
C GLY A 68 21.97 -34.27 -10.79
N THR A 69 23.26 -34.53 -10.97
CA THR A 69 23.99 -35.52 -10.16
C THR A 69 24.07 -35.03 -8.72
N SER A 70 23.62 -35.86 -7.78
CA SER A 70 23.61 -35.53 -6.35
C SER A 70 25.00 -35.68 -5.73
N PHE A 71 25.30 -34.88 -4.69
CA PHE A 71 26.54 -34.99 -3.89
C PHE A 71 26.66 -36.34 -3.16
N VAL A 72 25.53 -37.00 -2.91
CA VAL A 72 25.45 -38.38 -2.44
C VAL A 72 24.97 -39.21 -3.64
N LYS A 73 25.72 -40.25 -4.03
CA LYS A 73 25.47 -41.17 -5.17
C LYS A 73 24.02 -41.18 -5.68
N GLY A 74 23.80 -40.82 -6.96
CA GLY A 74 22.49 -40.84 -7.61
C GLY A 74 22.21 -39.62 -8.50
N ILE A 75 21.02 -39.56 -9.09
CA ILE A 75 20.54 -38.39 -9.83
C ILE A 75 19.22 -37.87 -9.26
N MET A 76 19.03 -36.56 -9.33
CA MET A 76 17.82 -35.87 -8.88
C MET A 76 17.15 -35.15 -10.04
N GLY A 77 15.83 -35.26 -10.12
CA GLY A 77 15.01 -34.51 -11.06
C GLY A 77 14.84 -33.04 -10.65
N LYS A 78 14.58 -32.17 -11.63
CA LYS A 78 14.24 -30.76 -11.40
C LYS A 78 12.83 -30.67 -10.78
N ALA A 79 12.66 -29.84 -9.76
CA ALA A 79 11.34 -29.52 -9.19
C ALA A 79 10.99 -28.05 -9.44
N LYS A 80 9.73 -27.77 -9.81
CA LYS A 80 9.20 -26.40 -9.95
C LYS A 80 7.91 -26.24 -9.14
N ALA A 81 7.81 -25.18 -8.35
CA ALA A 81 6.57 -24.80 -7.67
C ALA A 81 6.17 -23.39 -8.11
N SER A 82 4.89 -23.22 -8.45
CA SER A 82 4.27 -21.94 -8.76
C SER A 82 3.05 -21.72 -7.87
N LEU A 83 2.88 -20.48 -7.41
CA LEU A 83 1.73 -20.05 -6.63
C LEU A 83 1.23 -18.69 -7.14
N ALA A 84 -0.07 -18.61 -7.43
CA ALA A 84 -0.78 -17.37 -7.71
C ALA A 84 -1.86 -17.17 -6.63
N VAL A 85 -1.93 -15.96 -6.07
CA VAL A 85 -2.94 -15.57 -5.09
C VAL A 85 -3.63 -14.32 -5.59
N GLY A 86 -4.95 -14.37 -5.73
CA GLY A 86 -5.79 -13.23 -6.10
C GLY A 86 -6.65 -12.77 -4.93
N LEU A 87 -7.01 -11.50 -4.90
CA LEU A 87 -7.99 -10.91 -3.99
C LEU A 87 -9.33 -10.80 -4.70
N ASP A 88 -10.39 -11.38 -4.12
CA ASP A 88 -11.76 -11.21 -4.61
C ASP A 88 -12.39 -9.97 -3.98
N ILE A 89 -12.19 -8.82 -4.63
CA ILE A 89 -12.75 -7.54 -4.24
C ILE A 89 -13.32 -6.80 -5.47
N PRO A 90 -14.53 -6.22 -5.40
CA PRO A 90 -15.06 -5.45 -6.51
C PRO A 90 -14.25 -4.18 -6.79
N THR A 91 -14.04 -3.87 -8.07
CA THR A 91 -13.40 -2.61 -8.52
C THR A 91 -14.12 -1.38 -7.97
N ALA A 92 -15.45 -1.41 -7.90
CA ALA A 92 -16.25 -0.32 -7.36
C ALA A 92 -15.93 -0.01 -5.88
N THR A 93 -15.53 -1.02 -5.09
CA THR A 93 -15.15 -0.84 -3.69
C THR A 93 -13.86 -0.05 -3.56
N ILE A 94 -12.81 -0.42 -4.31
CA ILE A 94 -11.52 0.29 -4.26
C ILE A 94 -11.58 1.71 -4.87
N GLU A 95 -12.45 1.92 -5.87
CA GLU A 95 -12.76 3.25 -6.39
C GLU A 95 -13.47 4.10 -5.34
N LYS A 96 -14.47 3.54 -4.64
CA LYS A 96 -15.21 4.23 -3.58
C LYS A 96 -14.30 4.64 -2.43
N ILE A 97 -13.46 3.73 -1.93
CA ILE A 97 -12.46 4.03 -0.89
C ILE A 97 -11.60 5.22 -1.31
N THR A 98 -11.07 5.22 -2.53
CA THR A 98 -10.18 6.28 -3.02
C THR A 98 -10.90 7.63 -3.08
N ASN A 99 -12.14 7.65 -3.58
CA ASN A 99 -12.95 8.86 -3.67
C ASN A 99 -13.30 9.42 -2.28
N ASP A 100 -13.74 8.55 -1.37
CA ASP A 100 -14.17 8.94 -0.03
C ASP A 100 -12.98 9.42 0.82
N SER A 101 -11.84 8.72 0.76
CA SER A 101 -10.63 9.15 1.45
C SER A 101 -10.07 10.47 0.89
N TYR A 102 -10.19 10.73 -0.42
CA TYR A 102 -9.84 12.04 -0.97
C TYR A 102 -10.78 13.15 -0.46
N ALA A 103 -12.09 12.88 -0.39
CA ALA A 103 -13.05 13.84 0.14
C ALA A 103 -12.79 14.16 1.62
N ASN A 104 -12.50 13.13 2.43
CA ASN A 104 -12.11 13.28 3.83
C ASN A 104 -10.80 14.08 3.96
N PHE A 105 -9.78 13.75 3.16
CA PHE A 105 -8.51 14.45 3.14
C PHE A 105 -8.67 15.95 2.85
N VAL A 106 -9.50 16.29 1.87
CA VAL A 106 -9.86 17.68 1.53
C VAL A 106 -10.60 18.36 2.70
N ALA A 107 -11.50 17.64 3.38
CA ALA A 107 -12.22 18.15 4.54
C ALA A 107 -11.27 18.42 5.72
N ASP A 108 -10.33 17.51 6.00
CA ASP A 108 -9.36 17.63 7.09
C ASP A 108 -8.39 18.79 6.88
N LEU A 109 -7.89 18.97 5.65
CA LEU A 109 -7.09 20.13 5.28
C LEU A 109 -7.84 21.45 5.54
N LYS A 110 -9.11 21.53 5.13
CA LYS A 110 -9.98 22.70 5.39
C LYS A 110 -10.23 22.90 6.88
N ALA A 111 -10.45 21.83 7.63
CA ALA A 111 -10.65 21.88 9.08
C ALA A 111 -9.41 22.41 9.83
N GLN A 112 -8.20 22.15 9.31
CA GLN A 112 -6.97 22.79 9.81
C GLN A 112 -6.78 24.24 9.35
N GLY A 113 -7.67 24.78 8.52
CA GLY A 113 -7.65 26.17 8.06
C GLY A 113 -6.85 26.41 6.79
N PHE A 114 -6.55 25.38 6.00
CA PHE A 114 -5.97 25.54 4.67
C PHE A 114 -7.01 25.88 3.61
N ASN A 115 -6.59 26.66 2.62
CA ASN A 115 -7.34 26.96 1.41
C ASN A 115 -6.85 26.02 0.30
N ILE A 116 -7.76 25.21 -0.25
CA ILE A 116 -7.40 24.26 -1.31
C ILE A 116 -7.58 24.93 -2.65
N LEU A 117 -6.47 25.09 -3.37
CA LEU A 117 -6.44 25.66 -4.70
C LEU A 117 -7.14 24.75 -5.71
N ASN A 118 -7.93 25.36 -6.60
CA ASN A 118 -8.55 24.66 -7.71
C ASN A 118 -7.47 24.19 -8.71
N PRO A 119 -7.50 22.94 -9.22
CA PRO A 119 -6.51 22.45 -10.18
C PRO A 119 -6.25 23.37 -11.39
N GLU A 120 -7.26 24.12 -11.85
CA GLU A 120 -7.16 25.03 -12.99
C GLU A 120 -6.13 26.17 -12.78
N VAL A 121 -5.82 26.55 -11.52
CA VAL A 121 -4.82 27.60 -11.26
C VAL A 121 -3.43 27.21 -11.77
N ALA A 122 -3.16 25.90 -11.87
CA ALA A 122 -1.87 25.38 -12.27
C ALA A 122 -1.73 25.22 -13.80
N LYS A 123 -2.81 25.43 -14.57
CA LYS A 123 -2.86 25.17 -16.03
C LYS A 123 -1.82 25.93 -16.83
N ASN A 124 -1.56 27.17 -16.44
CA ASN A 124 -0.62 28.07 -17.14
C ASN A 124 0.77 28.11 -16.49
N THR A 125 1.05 27.21 -15.56
CA THR A 125 2.38 27.10 -14.94
C THR A 125 3.38 26.56 -15.95
N ASN A 126 4.62 27.04 -15.90
CA ASN A 126 5.68 26.44 -16.72
C ASN A 126 6.00 25.01 -16.26
N TYR A 127 5.66 24.68 -15.00
CA TYR A 127 5.74 23.33 -14.48
C TYR A 127 4.88 22.35 -15.30
N TYR A 128 3.61 22.70 -15.58
CA TYR A 128 2.65 21.81 -16.25
C TYR A 128 2.55 21.96 -17.77
N LYS A 129 3.43 22.75 -18.42
CA LYS A 129 3.34 23.02 -19.87
C LYS A 129 3.25 21.75 -20.76
N ASP A 130 3.91 20.67 -20.34
CA ASP A 130 4.01 19.40 -21.08
C ASP A 130 3.17 18.28 -20.44
N TYR A 131 2.22 18.64 -19.56
CA TYR A 131 1.34 17.69 -18.89
C TYR A 131 -0.04 17.69 -19.54
N LYS A 132 -0.71 16.55 -19.45
CA LYS A 132 -2.13 16.42 -19.75
C LYS A 132 -2.93 16.65 -18.47
N TYR A 133 -4.16 17.12 -18.61
CA TYR A 133 -5.10 17.30 -17.51
C TYR A 133 -6.31 16.39 -17.71
N SER A 134 -6.76 15.74 -16.65
CA SER A 134 -8.01 14.97 -16.66
C SER A 134 -8.69 15.02 -15.30
N THR A 135 -10.02 15.05 -15.30
CA THR A 135 -10.85 14.82 -14.10
C THR A 135 -11.25 13.36 -13.92
N TYR A 136 -10.82 12.52 -14.85
CA TYR A 136 -11.09 11.09 -14.89
C TYR A 136 -9.81 10.35 -15.30
N LEU A 137 -9.13 9.77 -14.32
CA LEU A 137 -7.97 8.93 -14.55
C LEU A 137 -8.42 7.48 -14.40
N ALA A 138 -8.27 6.70 -15.49
CA ALA A 138 -8.60 5.29 -15.47
C ALA A 138 -7.74 4.54 -14.45
N MET A 139 -8.31 3.51 -13.85
CA MET A 139 -7.54 2.54 -13.07
C MET A 139 -6.55 1.81 -14.00
N ILE A 140 -5.28 1.78 -13.61
CA ILE A 140 -4.20 1.15 -14.39
C ILE A 140 -3.38 0.21 -13.51
N PRO A 141 -2.65 -0.76 -14.08
CA PRO A 141 -1.64 -1.50 -13.33
C PRO A 141 -0.65 -0.54 -12.68
N SER A 142 -0.32 -0.76 -11.41
CA SER A 142 0.62 0.08 -10.70
C SER A 142 2.01 -0.02 -11.35
N PRO A 143 2.65 1.12 -11.66
CA PRO A 143 3.99 1.13 -12.25
C PRO A 143 5.09 0.80 -11.23
N THR A 144 4.78 0.81 -9.94
CA THR A 144 5.72 0.71 -8.82
C THR A 144 5.54 -0.56 -7.98
N LYS A 145 4.41 -1.26 -8.14
CA LYS A 145 4.08 -2.46 -7.37
C LYS A 145 3.41 -3.49 -8.28
N GLU A 146 4.11 -4.57 -8.53
CA GLU A 146 3.56 -5.71 -9.26
C GLU A 146 2.33 -6.27 -8.54
N GLY A 147 1.32 -6.67 -9.32
CA GLY A 147 0.09 -7.22 -8.77
C GLY A 147 -0.86 -6.19 -8.17
N ALA A 148 -0.50 -4.90 -8.18
CA ALA A 148 -1.36 -3.82 -7.72
C ALA A 148 -1.98 -3.01 -8.85
N VAL A 149 -3.12 -2.40 -8.57
CA VAL A 149 -3.77 -1.39 -9.41
C VAL A 149 -3.60 -0.01 -8.76
N LEU A 150 -3.30 0.99 -9.58
CA LEU A 150 -3.26 2.39 -9.19
C LEU A 150 -4.63 3.02 -9.43
N VAL A 151 -5.17 3.64 -8.38
CA VAL A 151 -6.47 4.29 -8.37
C VAL A 151 -6.29 5.75 -7.95
N HIS A 152 -6.91 6.64 -8.72
CA HIS A 152 -7.00 8.08 -8.42
C HIS A 152 -8.46 8.44 -8.14
N PRO A 153 -8.72 9.51 -7.36
CA PRO A 153 -10.08 9.96 -7.12
C PRO A 153 -10.69 10.54 -8.40
N GLN A 154 -11.96 10.21 -8.61
CA GLN A 154 -12.72 10.60 -9.80
C GLN A 154 -13.43 11.94 -9.59
N ASN A 155 -13.76 12.61 -10.70
CA ASN A 155 -14.38 13.95 -10.71
C ASN A 155 -13.49 15.04 -10.07
N THR A 156 -12.18 14.80 -9.99
CA THR A 156 -11.17 15.72 -9.48
C THR A 156 -10.03 15.81 -10.48
N GLY A 157 -9.60 17.03 -10.80
CA GLY A 157 -8.61 17.30 -11.83
C GLY A 157 -7.17 17.03 -11.39
N PHE A 158 -6.44 16.20 -12.13
CA PHE A 158 -5.02 15.95 -11.95
C PHE A 158 -4.23 16.15 -13.25
N TYR A 159 -2.98 16.58 -13.09
CA TYR A 159 -2.03 16.71 -14.19
C TYR A 159 -1.13 15.49 -14.25
N TYR A 160 -1.00 14.88 -15.43
CA TYR A 160 -0.22 13.66 -15.61
C TYR A 160 0.65 13.70 -16.87
N LYS A 161 1.66 12.85 -16.89
CA LYS A 161 2.51 12.59 -18.05
C LYS A 161 2.43 11.13 -18.44
N GLU A 162 2.36 10.87 -19.75
CA GLU A 162 2.48 9.49 -20.27
C GLU A 162 3.92 9.00 -20.27
N LYS A 163 4.90 9.92 -20.41
CA LYS A 163 6.33 9.61 -20.46
C LYS A 163 7.16 10.73 -19.82
N GLY A 164 8.30 10.34 -19.26
CA GLY A 164 9.29 11.24 -18.68
C GLY A 164 9.14 11.45 -17.18
N SER A 165 10.18 12.01 -16.56
CA SER A 165 10.21 12.23 -15.12
C SER A 165 9.41 13.47 -14.70
N TYR A 166 8.83 13.40 -13.51
CA TYR A 166 8.27 14.56 -12.83
C TYR A 166 9.40 15.48 -12.37
N ALA A 167 9.24 16.79 -12.59
CA ALA A 167 10.15 17.78 -12.02
C ALA A 167 9.85 17.95 -10.51
N PRO A 168 10.81 18.41 -9.68
CA PRO A 168 10.54 18.68 -8.27
C PRO A 168 9.40 19.68 -8.07
N TYR A 169 8.48 19.40 -7.15
CA TYR A 169 7.32 20.25 -6.87
C TYR A 169 7.67 21.63 -6.29
N THR A 170 8.93 21.86 -5.90
CA THR A 170 9.45 23.17 -5.50
C THR A 170 9.13 24.25 -6.53
N LYS A 171 9.34 23.96 -7.82
CA LYS A 171 9.07 24.92 -8.91
C LYS A 171 7.58 25.23 -9.01
N LEU A 172 6.73 24.21 -8.89
CA LEU A 172 5.28 24.38 -8.92
C LEU A 172 4.81 25.27 -7.77
N SER A 173 5.28 24.99 -6.55
CA SER A 173 4.94 25.80 -5.38
C SER A 173 5.28 27.28 -5.57
N THR A 174 6.47 27.61 -6.06
CA THR A 174 6.87 29.00 -6.37
C THR A 174 5.98 29.65 -7.45
N GLU A 175 5.59 28.90 -8.48
CA GLU A 175 4.69 29.40 -9.53
C GLU A 175 3.24 29.58 -9.02
N LEU A 176 2.87 28.89 -7.94
CA LEU A 176 1.60 29.00 -7.23
C LEU A 176 1.69 29.90 -5.99
N ASN A 177 2.57 30.90 -6.02
CA ASN A 177 2.73 31.88 -4.94
C ASN A 177 2.99 31.24 -3.56
N ASP A 178 3.96 30.32 -3.54
CA ASP A 178 4.43 29.60 -2.36
C ASP A 178 3.34 28.76 -1.66
N ALA A 179 2.33 28.30 -2.43
CA ALA A 179 1.36 27.31 -1.97
C ALA A 179 2.04 25.98 -1.62
N ALA A 180 1.62 25.33 -0.54
CA ALA A 180 2.10 23.99 -0.21
C ALA A 180 1.59 22.98 -1.24
N VAL A 181 2.51 22.34 -1.95
CA VAL A 181 2.18 21.29 -2.92
C VAL A 181 2.19 19.95 -2.21
N ILE A 182 1.08 19.21 -2.31
CA ILE A 182 0.89 17.91 -1.68
C ILE A 182 0.86 16.80 -2.72
N ARG A 183 1.55 15.71 -2.44
CA ARG A 183 1.40 14.43 -3.12
C ARG A 183 1.13 13.32 -2.09
N VAL A 184 0.18 12.45 -2.39
CA VAL A 184 -0.16 11.28 -1.57
C VAL A 184 -0.01 10.02 -2.43
N ASP A 185 0.78 9.05 -1.96
CA ASP A 185 0.84 7.70 -2.51
C ASP A 185 0.71 6.71 -1.35
N VAL A 186 -0.33 5.88 -1.36
CA VAL A 186 -0.58 4.88 -0.29
C VAL A 186 -0.65 3.49 -0.90
N TYR A 187 -0.05 2.50 -0.23
CA TYR A 187 -0.01 1.12 -0.70
C TYR A 187 -0.77 0.21 0.25
N ILE A 188 -1.76 -0.52 -0.28
CA ILE A 188 -2.56 -1.51 0.43
C ILE A 188 -2.19 -2.89 -0.11
N ASP A 189 -1.52 -3.68 0.74
CA ASP A 189 -1.06 -5.03 0.42
C ASP A 189 -1.95 -6.06 1.12
N PHE A 190 -2.27 -7.18 0.46
CA PHE A 190 -3.09 -8.26 1.05
C PHE A 190 -2.33 -9.58 1.20
N VAL A 191 -1.16 -9.70 0.56
CA VAL A 191 -0.39 -10.93 0.55
C VAL A 191 1.11 -10.66 0.51
N LYS A 192 1.84 -11.35 1.39
CA LYS A 192 3.29 -11.42 1.37
C LYS A 192 3.72 -12.78 0.84
N MET A 193 4.37 -12.76 -0.33
CA MET A 193 4.99 -13.95 -0.90
C MET A 193 6.37 -14.18 -0.26
N GLY A 194 6.81 -15.43 -0.22
CA GLY A 194 8.14 -15.76 0.23
C GLY A 194 8.55 -17.20 -0.02
N ASP A 195 9.85 -17.39 -0.12
CA ASP A 195 10.48 -18.69 -0.25
C ASP A 195 10.54 -19.44 1.08
N PHE A 196 10.50 -20.77 1.01
CA PHE A 196 10.85 -21.64 2.13
C PHE A 196 12.03 -22.54 1.79
N ASN A 197 12.66 -23.03 2.86
CA ASN A 197 13.91 -23.80 2.90
C ASN A 197 14.14 -24.74 1.71
N LYS A 198 15.38 -24.68 1.20
CA LYS A 198 15.97 -25.50 0.13
C LYS A 198 16.14 -26.97 0.56
N GLY A 199 15.04 -27.70 0.72
CA GLY A 199 15.05 -29.17 0.86
C GLY A 199 15.18 -29.88 -0.49
N PHE A 200 14.84 -31.17 -0.55
CA PHE A 200 14.73 -31.98 -1.79
C PHE A 200 13.48 -31.61 -2.62
N GLY A 201 13.28 -30.33 -2.91
CA GLY A 201 12.13 -29.85 -3.68
C GLY A 201 12.11 -28.34 -3.85
N ALA A 202 11.03 -27.84 -4.45
CA ALA A 202 10.75 -26.42 -4.68
C ALA A 202 9.47 -26.04 -3.92
N SER A 203 9.48 -24.92 -3.19
CA SER A 203 8.31 -24.43 -2.45
C SER A 203 8.14 -22.92 -2.55
N VAL A 204 6.93 -22.47 -2.84
CA VAL A 204 6.51 -21.06 -2.73
C VAL A 204 5.44 -20.95 -1.65
N ASN A 205 5.55 -19.96 -0.78
CA ASN A 205 4.55 -19.66 0.23
C ASN A 205 3.97 -18.26 0.04
N ALA A 206 2.72 -18.11 0.45
CA ALA A 206 2.06 -16.84 0.64
C ALA A 206 1.53 -16.77 2.08
N LYS A 207 1.67 -15.63 2.73
CA LYS A 207 0.90 -15.29 3.93
C LYS A 207 -0.09 -14.19 3.54
N THR A 208 -1.38 -14.48 3.63
CA THR A 208 -2.42 -13.46 3.48
C THR A 208 -2.50 -12.62 4.75
N ASN A 209 -2.51 -11.30 4.60
CA ASN A 209 -2.73 -10.31 5.65
C ASN A 209 -2.99 -8.97 4.97
N LEU A 210 -4.05 -8.26 5.37
CA LEU A 210 -4.34 -6.94 4.81
C LEU A 210 -3.60 -5.88 5.63
N VAL A 211 -2.80 -5.06 4.95
CA VAL A 211 -2.00 -4.01 5.57
C VAL A 211 -1.95 -2.75 4.71
N MET A 212 -1.84 -1.59 5.35
CA MET A 212 -1.18 -0.45 4.71
C MET A 212 0.33 -0.66 4.82
N SER A 213 1.00 -0.73 3.67
CA SER A 213 2.39 -1.14 3.53
C SER A 213 3.36 -0.03 3.91
N GLU A 214 4.41 -0.35 4.69
CA GLU A 214 5.51 0.59 4.96
C GLU A 214 6.32 0.93 3.71
N GLN A 215 6.20 0.10 2.67
CA GLN A 215 6.92 0.29 1.43
C GLN A 215 6.21 1.35 0.59
N ASN A 216 6.89 2.46 0.34
CA ASN A 216 6.49 3.54 -0.55
C ASN A 216 5.27 4.36 -0.11
N THR A 217 4.53 3.98 0.93
CA THR A 217 3.45 4.80 1.50
C THR A 217 4.02 6.12 2.03
N ILE A 218 3.57 7.22 1.46
CA ILE A 218 4.07 8.56 1.75
C ILE A 218 2.99 9.62 1.53
N ILE A 219 3.01 10.63 2.39
CA ILE A 219 2.41 11.93 2.12
C ILE A 219 3.51 12.99 2.12
N HIS A 220 3.63 13.71 1.03
CA HIS A 220 4.72 14.65 0.78
C HIS A 220 4.18 16.06 0.60
N PHE A 221 4.61 16.97 1.47
CA PHE A 221 4.34 18.39 1.40
C PHE A 221 5.62 19.13 1.03
N VAL A 222 5.57 19.93 -0.04
CA VAL A 222 6.69 20.73 -0.52
C VAL A 222 6.27 22.18 -0.64
N ILE A 223 7.10 23.08 -0.10
CA ILE A 223 6.92 24.53 -0.24
C ILE A 223 8.16 25.11 -0.90
N GLY A 224 7.93 25.86 -1.97
CA GLY A 224 8.94 26.59 -2.72
C GLY A 224 9.58 27.68 -1.88
N ARG A 225 10.81 28.04 -2.24
CA ARG A 225 11.43 29.27 -1.76
C ARG A 225 11.14 30.38 -2.78
N ASN A 226 11.20 31.65 -2.35
CA ASN A 226 11.25 32.84 -3.21
C ASN A 226 11.91 32.52 -4.55
N LYS A 227 11.41 33.11 -5.66
CA LYS A 227 11.68 32.84 -7.10
C LYS A 227 13.12 32.50 -7.57
N ILE A 228 14.14 32.56 -6.72
CA ILE A 228 15.55 32.31 -7.00
C ILE A 228 16.08 31.22 -6.06
N GLY A 229 16.47 30.04 -6.58
CA GLY A 229 17.34 29.10 -5.85
C GLY A 229 17.04 27.60 -5.87
N GLY A 230 15.95 27.12 -6.47
CA GLY A 230 15.71 25.69 -6.77
C GLY A 230 15.46 24.75 -5.57
N SER A 231 15.91 25.08 -4.36
CA SER A 231 15.67 24.32 -3.13
C SER A 231 14.35 24.73 -2.45
N PRO A 232 13.62 23.80 -1.83
CA PRO A 232 12.39 24.13 -1.11
C PRO A 232 12.68 24.97 0.14
N LEU A 233 11.69 25.78 0.52
CA LEU A 233 11.68 26.51 1.79
C LEU A 233 11.43 25.56 2.95
N ALA A 234 10.45 24.67 2.80
CA ALA A 234 10.07 23.66 3.76
C ALA A 234 9.63 22.40 3.03
N GLU A 235 9.91 21.25 3.63
CA GLU A 235 9.57 19.95 3.09
C GLU A 235 9.22 19.01 4.26
N TYR A 236 8.13 18.27 4.10
CA TYR A 236 7.69 17.28 5.07
C TYR A 236 7.23 16.03 4.34
N GLN A 237 7.83 14.89 4.68
CA GLN A 237 7.46 13.58 4.17
C GLN A 237 6.99 12.72 5.34
N GLY A 238 5.68 12.53 5.45
CA GLY A 238 5.05 11.59 6.38
C GLY A 238 5.10 10.17 5.81
N ILE A 239 5.54 9.21 6.61
CA ILE A 239 5.63 7.78 6.26
C ILE A 239 5.08 6.94 7.41
N ILE A 240 4.87 5.65 7.18
CA ILE A 240 4.73 4.67 8.26
C ILE A 240 6.05 3.89 8.43
N LYS A 241 6.43 3.59 9.67
CA LYS A 241 7.67 2.89 10.02
C LYS A 241 7.54 1.37 10.08
N LYS A 242 6.29 0.90 10.01
CA LYS A 242 5.89 -0.50 10.04
C LYS A 242 4.56 -0.61 9.31
N ASP A 243 4.34 -1.72 8.63
CA ASP A 243 3.02 -2.11 8.14
C ASP A 243 1.96 -1.89 9.22
N LEU A 244 0.88 -1.19 8.84
CA LEU A 244 -0.30 -1.02 9.66
C LEU A 244 -1.28 -2.14 9.31
N GLU A 245 -1.46 -3.07 10.24
CA GLU A 245 -2.37 -4.20 10.08
C GLU A 245 -3.83 -3.72 10.04
N ILE A 246 -4.63 -4.33 9.16
CA ILE A 246 -6.07 -4.07 8.99
C ILE A 246 -6.81 -5.38 9.29
N ASP A 247 -7.11 -5.57 10.57
CA ASP A 247 -7.57 -6.82 11.14
C ASP A 247 -9.02 -7.15 10.79
N GLY A 248 -9.33 -8.44 10.68
CA GLY A 248 -10.71 -8.93 10.55
C GLY A 248 -11.37 -8.72 9.17
N VAL A 249 -10.62 -8.23 8.18
CA VAL A 249 -11.11 -8.00 6.81
C VAL A 249 -10.96 -9.24 5.93
N ILE A 250 -9.77 -9.83 5.90
CA ILE A 250 -9.48 -11.07 5.18
C ILE A 250 -9.01 -12.15 6.15
N LYS A 251 -9.15 -13.42 5.76
CA LYS A 251 -8.61 -14.53 6.53
C LYS A 251 -7.07 -14.52 6.44
N GLU A 252 -6.40 -14.44 7.58
CA GLU A 252 -4.96 -14.71 7.66
C GLU A 252 -4.70 -16.21 7.53
N GLU A 253 -3.99 -16.62 6.48
CA GLU A 253 -3.58 -18.00 6.30
C GLU A 253 -2.27 -18.12 5.52
N LYS A 254 -1.61 -19.26 5.70
CA LYS A 254 -0.43 -19.63 4.94
C LYS A 254 -0.85 -20.56 3.81
N ILE A 255 -0.56 -20.15 2.58
CA ILE A 255 -0.80 -20.93 1.36
C ILE A 255 0.54 -21.42 0.84
N THR A 256 0.66 -22.72 0.58
CA THR A 256 1.89 -23.32 0.06
C THR A 256 1.61 -24.05 -1.26
N SER A 257 2.52 -23.88 -2.23
CA SER A 257 2.70 -24.75 -3.39
C SER A 257 4.05 -25.44 -3.26
N TYR A 258 4.08 -26.78 -3.32
CA TYR A 258 5.29 -27.57 -3.14
C TYR A 258 5.41 -28.67 -4.19
N ALA A 259 6.60 -28.78 -4.79
CA ALA A 259 6.96 -29.88 -5.67
C ALA A 259 8.19 -30.59 -5.07
N GLN A 260 8.04 -31.87 -4.75
CA GLN A 260 9.14 -32.72 -4.28
C GLN A 260 9.99 -33.17 -5.47
N SER A 261 11.31 -33.07 -5.36
CA SER A 261 12.22 -33.61 -6.37
C SER A 261 12.21 -35.14 -6.35
N ASP A 262 12.14 -35.76 -7.53
CA ASP A 262 12.37 -37.19 -7.67
C ASP A 262 13.86 -37.48 -7.47
N TYR A 263 14.19 -38.54 -6.72
CA TYR A 263 15.57 -38.87 -6.38
C TYR A 263 15.80 -40.36 -6.50
N ASP A 264 16.73 -40.73 -7.38
CA ASP A 264 17.16 -42.11 -7.57
C ASP A 264 18.63 -42.26 -7.16
N ASN A 265 18.81 -42.92 -6.01
CA ASN A 265 20.10 -43.32 -5.46
C ASN A 265 20.33 -44.83 -5.48
N LYS A 266 19.31 -45.61 -5.86
CA LYS A 266 19.41 -47.07 -5.97
C LYS A 266 19.96 -47.45 -7.33
N GLY A 267 19.43 -46.81 -8.37
CA GLY A 267 19.71 -47.13 -9.76
C GLY A 267 19.32 -48.57 -10.11
N VAL A 268 19.56 -48.93 -11.37
CA VAL A 268 19.38 -50.26 -11.92
C VAL A 268 20.73 -50.77 -12.41
N GLU A 269 21.18 -51.91 -11.89
CA GLU A 269 22.43 -52.53 -12.32
C GLU A 269 22.29 -53.10 -13.74
N THR A 270 23.30 -52.85 -14.57
CA THR A 270 23.42 -53.39 -15.92
C THR A 270 24.81 -53.99 -16.11
N ALA A 271 25.00 -54.75 -17.20
CA ALA A 271 26.31 -55.27 -17.57
C ALA A 271 27.39 -54.18 -17.82
N PHE A 272 26.99 -52.91 -17.93
CA PHE A 272 27.85 -51.77 -18.26
C PHE A 272 27.93 -50.72 -17.14
N GLY A 273 27.33 -50.99 -15.97
CA GLY A 273 27.29 -50.07 -14.82
C GLY A 273 25.87 -49.84 -14.29
N THR A 274 25.74 -48.92 -13.33
CA THR A 274 24.44 -48.56 -12.73
C THR A 274 23.79 -47.40 -13.49
N LEU A 275 22.58 -47.62 -14.02
CA LEU A 275 21.75 -46.59 -14.63
C LEU A 275 20.89 -45.92 -13.57
N TYR A 276 20.89 -44.59 -13.52
CA TYR A 276 20.02 -43.81 -12.65
C TYR A 276 18.95 -43.09 -13.46
N THR A 277 17.74 -42.96 -12.91
CA THR A 277 16.62 -42.25 -13.55
C THR A 277 15.85 -41.41 -12.54
N ALA A 278 15.66 -40.11 -12.81
CA ALA A 278 14.80 -39.26 -11.99
C ALA A 278 13.92 -38.38 -12.88
N LYS A 279 12.66 -38.18 -12.48
CA LYS A 279 11.67 -37.38 -13.19
C LYS A 279 11.64 -35.95 -12.68
N ASN A 280 11.36 -35.01 -13.60
CA ASN A 280 11.05 -33.64 -13.20
C ASN A 280 9.64 -33.57 -12.62
N THR A 281 9.46 -32.75 -11.59
CA THR A 281 8.17 -32.55 -10.92
C THR A 281 7.75 -31.09 -10.98
N THR A 282 6.43 -30.84 -11.04
CA THR A 282 5.87 -29.48 -11.04
C THR A 282 4.61 -29.43 -10.20
N SER A 283 4.47 -28.36 -9.41
CA SER A 283 3.25 -28.00 -8.69
C SER A 283 2.82 -26.60 -9.11
N SER A 284 1.52 -26.41 -9.31
CA SER A 284 0.92 -25.10 -9.60
C SER A 284 -0.36 -24.98 -8.81
N LYS A 285 -0.50 -23.87 -8.07
CA LYS A 285 -1.65 -23.60 -7.22
C LYS A 285 -2.12 -22.18 -7.45
N VAL A 286 -3.43 -22.01 -7.60
CA VAL A 286 -4.11 -20.73 -7.67
C VAL A 286 -5.08 -20.65 -6.51
N VAL A 287 -5.08 -19.57 -5.75
CA VAL A 287 -6.01 -19.33 -4.65
C VAL A 287 -6.63 -17.96 -4.81
N LEU A 288 -7.95 -17.88 -4.66
CA LEU A 288 -8.68 -16.63 -4.59
C LEU A 288 -9.07 -16.39 -3.13
N VAL A 289 -8.66 -15.26 -2.57
CA VAL A 289 -8.90 -14.87 -1.18
C VAL A 289 -10.17 -14.01 -1.13
N PRO A 290 -11.26 -14.49 -0.51
CA PRO A 290 -12.48 -13.70 -0.40
C PRO A 290 -12.29 -12.53 0.56
N ALA A 291 -12.77 -11.35 0.17
CA ALA A 291 -12.88 -10.18 1.04
C ALA A 291 -14.35 -9.75 1.16
N ASP A 292 -14.79 -9.47 2.39
CA ASP A 292 -16.07 -8.80 2.60
C ASP A 292 -15.91 -7.33 2.18
N ALA A 293 -16.64 -6.90 1.14
CA ALA A 293 -16.48 -5.57 0.57
C ALA A 293 -16.73 -4.44 1.59
N ASN A 294 -17.70 -4.60 2.50
CA ASN A 294 -18.01 -3.58 3.50
C ASN A 294 -16.92 -3.50 4.58
N LYS A 295 -16.41 -4.65 5.03
CA LYS A 295 -15.29 -4.68 5.99
C LYS A 295 -14.01 -4.15 5.36
N TYR A 296 -13.77 -4.48 4.09
CA TYR A 296 -12.63 -4.00 3.34
C TYR A 296 -12.67 -2.48 3.19
N GLU A 297 -13.81 -1.95 2.77
CA GLU A 297 -14.04 -0.52 2.69
C GLU A 297 -13.81 0.16 4.04
N ALA A 298 -14.45 -0.32 5.11
CA ALA A 298 -14.32 0.28 6.44
C ALA A 298 -12.88 0.25 6.94
N GLY A 299 -12.22 -0.91 6.92
CA GLY A 299 -10.87 -1.07 7.45
C GLY A 299 -9.81 -0.29 6.68
N VAL A 300 -9.89 -0.28 5.34
CA VAL A 300 -8.94 0.49 4.52
C VAL A 300 -9.18 1.99 4.63
N THR A 301 -10.44 2.43 4.68
CA THR A 301 -10.77 3.85 4.88
C THR A 301 -10.27 4.33 6.23
N GLU A 302 -10.46 3.55 7.30
CA GLU A 302 -9.95 3.89 8.62
C GLU A 302 -8.41 3.99 8.63
N ALA A 303 -7.71 3.06 7.96
CA ALA A 303 -6.26 3.11 7.85
C ALA A 303 -5.78 4.38 7.11
N LEU A 304 -6.46 4.75 6.02
CA LEU A 304 -6.20 5.98 5.25
C LEU A 304 -6.44 7.22 6.10
N ASP A 305 -7.58 7.31 6.79
CA ASP A 305 -7.93 8.45 7.64
C ASP A 305 -6.91 8.63 8.78
N VAL A 306 -6.54 7.54 9.48
CA VAL A 306 -5.53 7.59 10.55
C VAL A 306 -4.17 8.09 10.03
N PHE A 307 -3.73 7.59 8.88
CA PHE A 307 -2.46 7.99 8.27
C PHE A 307 -2.48 9.47 7.85
N LEU A 308 -3.50 9.87 7.08
CA LEU A 308 -3.60 11.19 6.48
C LEU A 308 -3.83 12.27 7.55
N GLU A 309 -4.76 12.04 8.49
CA GLU A 309 -5.09 13.00 9.53
C GLU A 309 -3.88 13.26 10.44
N HIS A 310 -3.15 12.19 10.82
CA HIS A 310 -1.93 12.33 11.61
C HIS A 310 -0.91 13.25 10.93
N HIS A 311 -0.62 12.99 9.65
CA HIS A 311 0.41 13.72 8.93
C HIS A 311 -0.02 15.15 8.55
N ILE A 312 -1.31 15.40 8.31
CA ILE A 312 -1.84 16.76 8.19
C ILE A 312 -1.62 17.55 9.50
N LYS A 313 -1.99 16.97 10.65
CA LYS A 313 -1.81 17.61 11.96
C LYS A 313 -0.34 17.87 12.27
N GLU A 314 0.53 16.90 11.95
CA GLU A 314 1.96 17.05 12.16
C GLU A 314 2.57 18.13 11.26
N PHE A 315 2.19 18.17 9.98
CA PHE A 315 2.59 19.23 9.05
C PHE A 315 2.14 20.60 9.55
N TYR A 316 0.86 20.75 9.86
CA TYR A 316 0.31 22.02 10.34
C TYR A 316 1.01 22.49 11.63
N SER A 317 1.09 21.64 12.65
CA SER A 317 1.62 22.02 13.96
C SER A 317 3.10 22.41 13.96
N LYS A 318 3.92 21.78 13.11
CA LYS A 318 5.37 21.98 13.09
C LYS A 318 5.81 23.07 12.10
N PHE A 319 5.12 23.19 10.97
CA PHE A 319 5.61 23.98 9.84
C PHE A 319 4.78 25.25 9.59
N TYR A 320 3.53 25.33 10.05
CA TYR A 320 2.73 26.53 9.90
C TYR A 320 3.10 27.60 10.95
N LYS A 321 3.25 28.86 10.52
CA LYS A 321 3.37 30.01 11.42
C LYS A 321 1.99 30.34 11.98
N LYS A 322 1.82 30.12 13.29
CA LYS A 322 0.67 30.64 14.05
C LYS A 322 0.66 32.16 14.07
#